data_AF-A0A722M2Q2-F1
#
_entry.id   AF-A0A722M2Q2-F1
#
_cell.length_a   1.000
_cell.length_b   1.000
_cell.length_c   1.000
_cell.angle_alpha   90.00
_cell.angle_beta   90.00
_cell.angle_gamma   90.00
#
_symmetry.space_group_name_H-M   'P 1'
#
loop_
_entity.id
_entity.type
_entity.pdbx_description
1 polymer ?
#
loop_
_entity_poly.entity_id
_entity_poly.type
_entity_poly.pdbx_seq_one_letter_code
_entity_poly.pdbx_strand_id
1 'polypeptide(L)'
;MQRFGSALNLNVHFHMLFLDGVYVEQSHGSARFRWVKAPTSPELTQLTHTIAHRVGRYLERQGLLERDVENSYLASDAVDDDPMTPLLGHSITYRIAVGSQAGRKVFTLQTLPTSGDPFGDGIGKVAGSSLHAGVAARADERKKLERLCRYISRPAVSEKRLSLTRGGNVRYQLKTPYRDGTTHVIFEPLDFIARLAALVPKPRVNLTRFHGVFAPNSRHRALVTPAKRGRGNKVRVADEPATPAQRRASMTWAQRLKRVFNIDIETCSGCGGAMKVIACIEDP
;
A
#
# COMPACT_ATOMS: atom_id res chain seq x y z
N MET A 1 0.37 2.14 1.75
CA MET A 1 -0.85 2.54 1.03
C MET A 1 -1.11 1.49 -0.04
N GLN A 2 -2.32 0.93 -0.07
CA GLN A 2 -2.82 0.11 -1.17
C GLN A 2 -3.85 0.92 -1.96
N ARG A 3 -3.97 0.64 -3.25
CA ARG A 3 -4.83 1.38 -4.19
C ARG A 3 -5.85 0.49 -4.89
N PHE A 4 -6.00 -0.77 -4.50
CA PHE A 4 -6.79 -1.75 -5.23
C PHE A 4 -7.79 -2.46 -4.31
N GLY A 5 -9.00 -2.66 -4.81
CA GLY A 5 -10.00 -3.56 -4.22
C GLY A 5 -9.89 -4.99 -4.77
N SER A 6 -10.71 -5.89 -4.23
CA SER A 6 -10.75 -7.30 -4.67
C SER A 6 -11.10 -7.48 -6.14
N ALA A 7 -11.87 -6.55 -6.71
CA ALA A 7 -12.30 -6.54 -8.11
C ALA A 7 -11.40 -5.68 -9.02
N LEU A 8 -10.16 -5.38 -8.61
CA LEU A 8 -9.22 -4.51 -9.35
C LEU A 8 -9.75 -3.09 -9.58
N ASN A 9 -10.70 -2.65 -8.76
CA ASN A 9 -11.16 -1.28 -8.73
C ASN A 9 -10.21 -0.41 -7.90
N LEU A 10 -10.12 0.88 -8.22
CA LEU A 10 -9.33 1.84 -7.46
C LEU A 10 -9.96 2.01 -6.08
N ASN A 11 -9.22 1.60 -5.05
CA ASN A 11 -9.61 1.73 -3.65
C ASN A 11 -8.38 2.09 -2.82
N VAL A 12 -8.29 3.37 -2.45
CA VAL A 12 -7.16 3.88 -1.67
C VAL A 12 -7.40 3.64 -0.18
N HIS A 13 -6.54 2.81 0.42
CA HIS A 13 -6.59 2.53 1.85
C HIS A 13 -5.20 2.35 2.45
N PHE A 14 -5.12 2.51 3.77
CA PHE A 14 -3.89 2.43 4.51
C PHE A 14 -3.86 1.16 5.35
N HIS A 15 -2.83 0.36 5.14
CA HIS A 15 -2.41 -0.60 6.16
C HIS A 15 -1.24 0.00 6.93
N MET A 16 -1.33 -0.09 8.25
CA MET A 16 -0.35 0.44 9.17
C MET A 16 0.11 -0.67 10.09
N LEU A 17 1.43 -0.82 10.23
CA LEU A 17 2.04 -1.69 11.22
C LEU A 17 2.73 -0.79 12.24
N PHE A 18 2.28 -0.85 13.49
CA PHE A 18 2.78 -0.04 14.59
C PHE A 18 2.95 -0.89 15.85
N LEU A 19 3.54 -0.30 16.88
CA LEU A 19 3.73 -0.96 18.18
C LEU A 19 2.46 -0.82 19.01
N ASP A 20 2.12 -1.88 19.75
CA ASP A 20 1.06 -1.85 20.78
C ASP A 20 1.56 -1.21 22.08
N GLY A 21 2.26 -0.08 21.95
CA GLY A 21 2.87 0.62 23.06
C GLY A 21 3.80 1.75 22.65
N VAL A 22 4.43 2.35 23.64
CA VAL A 22 5.30 3.53 23.48
C VAL A 22 6.66 3.28 24.12
N TYR A 23 7.68 3.95 23.61
CA TYR A 23 8.97 4.03 24.30
C TYR A 23 9.00 5.28 25.18
N VAL A 24 9.41 5.12 26.43
CA VAL A 24 9.63 6.21 27.38
C VAL A 24 11.13 6.31 27.65
N GLU A 25 11.67 7.51 27.48
CA GLU A 25 13.06 7.81 27.82
C GLU A 25 13.23 7.82 29.34
N GLN A 26 14.28 7.17 29.82
CA GLN A 26 14.62 7.09 31.23
C GLN A 26 15.76 8.08 31.56
N SER A 27 15.91 8.46 32.83
CA SER A 27 16.89 9.45 33.30
C SER A 27 18.33 9.17 32.88
N HIS A 28 18.73 7.90 32.79
CA HIS A 28 20.06 7.46 32.31
C HIS A 28 20.22 7.41 30.77
N GLY A 29 19.27 7.94 29.99
CA GLY A 29 19.35 8.03 28.52
C GLY A 29 18.97 6.76 27.73
N SER A 30 18.54 5.69 28.40
CA SER A 30 17.98 4.50 27.73
C SER A 30 16.45 4.63 27.53
N ALA A 31 15.88 3.82 26.64
CA ALA A 31 14.46 3.83 26.33
C ALA A 31 13.79 2.54 26.81
N ARG A 32 12.70 2.66 27.59
CA ARG A 32 11.90 1.53 28.07
C ARG A 32 10.59 1.45 27.30
N PHE A 33 10.26 0.25 26.80
CA PHE A 33 8.96 0.01 26.18
C PHE A 33 7.86 -0.12 27.23
N ARG A 34 6.74 0.57 27.03
CA ARG A 34 5.51 0.48 27.83
C ARG A 34 4.35 0.08 26.93
N TRP A 35 3.73 -1.04 27.27
CA TRP A 35 2.50 -1.50 26.65
C TRP A 35 1.35 -0.53 26.91
N VAL A 36 0.51 -0.34 25.90
CA VAL A 36 -0.75 0.40 26.01
C VAL A 36 -1.89 -0.61 25.83
N LYS A 37 -3.04 -0.34 26.47
CA LYS A 37 -4.21 -1.22 26.35
C LYS A 37 -4.69 -1.25 24.89
N ALA A 38 -5.20 -2.40 24.47
CA ALA A 38 -5.88 -2.51 23.19
C ALA A 38 -7.07 -1.54 23.14
N PRO A 39 -7.31 -0.87 22.01
CA PRO A 39 -8.42 0.05 21.88
C PRO A 39 -9.75 -0.71 21.91
N THR A 40 -10.74 -0.11 22.56
CA THR A 40 -12.12 -0.58 22.60
C THR A 40 -12.87 -0.19 21.32
N SER A 41 -13.97 -0.87 21.00
CA SER A 41 -14.82 -0.53 19.84
C SER A 41 -15.32 0.93 19.86
N PRO A 42 -15.74 1.51 21.01
CA PRO A 42 -16.07 2.94 21.09
C PRO A 42 -14.88 3.86 20.79
N GLU A 43 -13.69 3.59 21.34
CA GLU A 43 -12.48 4.38 21.07
C GLU A 43 -12.08 4.33 19.59
N LEU A 44 -12.19 3.15 18.96
CA LEU A 44 -11.98 3.01 17.51
C LEU A 44 -12.99 3.81 16.71
N THR A 45 -14.26 3.80 17.11
CA THR A 45 -15.31 4.57 16.42
C THR A 45 -15.05 6.07 16.54
N GLN A 46 -14.68 6.56 17.72
CA GLN A 46 -14.32 7.96 17.94
C GLN A 46 -13.07 8.36 17.14
N LEU A 47 -12.06 7.49 17.07
CA LEU A 47 -10.88 7.72 16.25
C LEU A 47 -11.22 7.76 14.76
N THR A 48 -12.04 6.83 14.26
CA THR A 48 -12.53 6.84 12.88
C THR A 48 -13.26 8.14 12.55
N HIS A 49 -14.15 8.61 13.43
CA HIS A 49 -14.82 9.91 13.28
C HIS A 49 -13.81 11.06 13.19
N THR A 50 -12.82 11.08 14.08
CA THR A 50 -11.78 12.11 14.10
C THR A 50 -10.96 12.13 12.81
N ILE A 51 -10.60 10.96 12.29
CA ILE A 51 -9.85 10.82 11.03
C ILE A 51 -10.72 11.31 9.87
N ALA A 52 -11.95 10.81 9.74
CA ALA A 52 -12.87 11.18 8.67
C ALA A 52 -13.11 12.70 8.64
N HIS A 53 -13.40 13.30 9.80
CA HIS A 53 -13.59 14.74 9.92
C HIS A 53 -12.33 15.56 9.57
N ARG A 54 -11.13 15.11 9.99
CA ARG A 54 -9.87 15.79 9.63
C ARG A 54 -9.56 15.69 8.13
N VAL A 55 -9.84 14.55 7.52
CA VAL A 55 -9.69 14.36 6.07
C VAL A 55 -10.66 15.26 5.32
N GLY A 56 -11.95 15.27 5.71
CA GLY A 56 -12.95 16.17 5.12
C GLY A 56 -12.54 17.65 5.20
N ARG A 57 -12.17 18.13 6.39
CA ARG A 57 -11.66 19.50 6.56
C ARG A 57 -10.41 19.81 5.74
N TYR A 58 -9.53 18.83 5.57
CA TYR A 58 -8.34 19.02 4.73
C TYR A 58 -8.75 19.19 3.27
N LEU A 59 -9.66 18.35 2.76
CA LEU A 59 -10.14 18.44 1.38
C LEU A 59 -10.90 19.76 1.12
N GLU A 60 -11.72 20.21 2.06
CA GLU A 60 -12.39 21.52 2.02
C GLU A 60 -11.37 22.67 1.88
N ARG A 61 -10.33 22.67 2.72
CA ARG A 61 -9.27 23.69 2.66
C ARG A 61 -8.44 23.64 1.38
N GLN A 62 -8.47 22.53 0.66
CA GLN A 62 -7.81 22.39 -0.64
C GLN A 62 -8.75 22.73 -1.80
N GLY A 63 -10.02 23.09 -1.53
CA GLY A 63 -11.02 23.33 -2.57
C GLY A 63 -11.44 22.07 -3.33
N LEU A 64 -11.22 20.88 -2.76
CA LEU A 64 -11.53 19.59 -3.40
C LEU A 64 -12.86 18.99 -2.93
N LEU A 65 -13.49 19.61 -1.93
CA LEU A 65 -14.78 19.19 -1.39
C LEU A 65 -15.55 20.44 -0.98
N GLU A 66 -16.74 20.61 -1.52
CA GLU A 66 -17.71 21.61 -1.07
C GLU A 66 -18.67 20.97 -0.07
N ARG A 67 -19.05 21.73 0.97
CA ARG A 67 -20.11 21.30 1.88
C ARG A 67 -21.45 21.72 1.31
N ASP A 68 -22.18 20.79 0.72
CA ASP A 68 -23.62 20.97 0.56
C ASP A 68 -24.34 20.53 1.85
N VAL A 69 -25.37 21.28 2.25
CA VAL A 69 -26.16 21.05 3.47
C VAL A 69 -27.05 19.82 3.33
N GLU A 70 -27.31 19.36 2.10
CA GLU A 70 -28.10 18.15 1.83
C GLU A 70 -27.30 17.01 1.21
N ASN A 71 -26.10 17.24 0.66
CA ASN A 71 -25.43 16.29 -0.22
C ASN A 71 -23.88 16.36 -0.19
N SER A 72 -23.24 15.45 0.54
CA SER A 72 -21.77 15.34 0.58
C SER A 72 -21.14 14.75 -0.70
N TYR A 73 -21.52 15.24 -1.88
CA TYR A 73 -20.90 14.83 -3.14
C TYR A 73 -19.61 15.62 -3.37
N LEU A 74 -18.58 14.92 -3.84
CA LEU A 74 -17.34 15.52 -4.35
C LEU A 74 -17.66 16.22 -5.69
N ALA A 75 -18.13 17.46 -5.65
CA ALA A 75 -18.04 18.34 -6.81
C ALA A 75 -16.58 18.77 -6.93
N SER A 76 -15.85 18.12 -7.84
CA SER A 76 -14.51 18.56 -8.24
C SER A 76 -14.66 19.28 -9.56
N ASP A 77 -14.81 20.60 -9.53
CA ASP A 77 -14.73 21.49 -10.71
C ASP A 77 -13.29 21.66 -11.21
N ALA A 78 -12.32 20.97 -10.60
CA ALA A 78 -10.99 20.82 -11.16
C ALA A 78 -11.03 19.85 -12.35
N VAL A 79 -11.52 20.33 -13.49
CA VAL A 79 -11.31 19.70 -14.80
C VAL A 79 -9.85 19.93 -15.16
N ASP A 80 -8.96 19.17 -14.51
CA ASP A 80 -7.64 18.92 -15.08
C ASP A 80 -7.90 18.05 -16.32
N ASP A 81 -7.47 18.50 -17.51
CA ASP A 81 -7.49 17.77 -18.80
C ASP A 81 -6.60 16.50 -18.77
N ASP A 82 -6.41 15.90 -17.59
CA ASP A 82 -5.67 14.66 -17.39
C ASP A 82 -6.50 13.48 -17.93
N PRO A 83 -6.01 12.78 -18.99
CA PRO A 83 -6.70 11.61 -19.56
C PRO A 83 -6.92 10.49 -18.54
N MET A 84 -6.20 10.50 -17.41
CA MET A 84 -6.39 9.54 -16.33
C MET A 84 -7.63 9.83 -15.47
N THR A 85 -8.12 11.06 -15.40
CA THR A 85 -9.24 11.44 -14.52
C THR A 85 -10.50 10.61 -14.79
N PRO A 86 -10.94 10.41 -16.06
CA PRO A 86 -12.04 9.50 -16.37
C PRO A 86 -11.75 8.05 -15.93
N LEU A 87 -10.55 7.53 -16.15
CA LEU A 87 -10.20 6.15 -15.76
C LEU A 87 -10.30 5.96 -14.24
N LEU A 88 -9.79 6.93 -13.47
CA LEU A 88 -9.83 6.93 -12.01
C LEU A 88 -11.29 6.97 -11.51
N GLY A 89 -12.12 7.87 -12.05
CA GLY A 89 -13.52 8.00 -11.67
C GLY A 89 -14.36 6.75 -11.96
N HIS A 90 -14.20 6.17 -13.15
CA HIS A 90 -14.87 4.91 -13.52
C HIS A 90 -14.39 3.75 -12.65
N SER A 91 -13.09 3.69 -12.33
CA SER A 91 -12.54 2.66 -11.47
C SER A 91 -13.09 2.75 -10.03
N ILE A 92 -13.23 3.95 -9.47
CA ILE A 92 -13.82 4.17 -8.14
C ILE A 92 -15.30 3.76 -8.10
N THR A 93 -16.04 4.06 -9.17
CA THR A 93 -17.49 3.81 -9.26
C THR A 93 -17.87 2.44 -9.83
N TYR A 94 -16.89 1.55 -10.02
CA TYR A 94 -17.09 0.21 -10.59
C TYR A 94 -17.73 0.22 -11.99
N ARG A 95 -17.39 1.21 -12.80
CA ARG A 95 -17.84 1.37 -14.19
C ARG A 95 -16.72 1.09 -15.19
N ILE A 96 -17.11 0.75 -16.41
CA ILE A 96 -16.22 0.55 -17.56
C ILE A 96 -15.81 1.92 -18.09
N ALA A 97 -14.51 2.14 -18.26
CA ALA A 97 -13.99 3.47 -18.60
C ALA A 97 -13.91 3.75 -20.10
N VAL A 98 -13.73 2.70 -20.91
CA VAL A 98 -13.38 2.80 -22.34
C VAL A 98 -14.08 1.72 -23.17
N GLY A 99 -14.21 1.96 -24.47
CA GLY A 99 -14.80 1.02 -25.42
C GLY A 99 -16.33 1.13 -25.53
N SER A 100 -16.94 0.19 -26.26
CA SER A 100 -18.38 0.21 -26.59
C SER A 100 -19.30 0.16 -25.36
N GLN A 101 -18.78 -0.34 -24.23
CA GLN A 101 -19.52 -0.51 -22.98
C GLN A 101 -19.22 0.59 -21.94
N ALA A 102 -18.56 1.68 -22.34
CA ALA A 102 -18.21 2.77 -21.43
C ALA A 102 -19.42 3.28 -20.61
N GLY A 103 -19.18 3.56 -19.33
CA GLY A 103 -20.19 3.98 -18.35
C GLY A 103 -21.02 2.85 -17.72
N ARG A 104 -21.06 1.64 -18.31
CA ARG A 104 -21.79 0.50 -17.74
C ARG A 104 -21.08 -0.07 -16.51
N LYS A 105 -21.83 -0.70 -15.61
CA LYS A 105 -21.25 -1.47 -14.50
C LYS A 105 -20.52 -2.70 -15.04
N VAL A 106 -19.44 -3.07 -14.38
CA VAL A 106 -18.68 -4.28 -14.74
C VAL A 106 -19.52 -5.53 -14.55
N PHE A 107 -19.37 -6.47 -15.48
CA PHE A 107 -20.04 -7.76 -15.41
C PHE A 107 -19.44 -8.67 -14.33
N THR A 108 -20.30 -9.17 -13.45
CA THR A 108 -19.94 -10.05 -12.32
C THR A 108 -20.60 -11.41 -12.46
N LEU A 109 -19.82 -12.49 -12.29
CA LEU A 109 -20.37 -13.84 -12.23
C LEU A 109 -20.75 -14.18 -10.79
N GLN A 110 -22.04 -14.39 -10.56
CA GLN A 110 -22.60 -14.83 -9.30
C GLN A 110 -22.69 -16.36 -9.25
N THR A 111 -22.30 -16.90 -8.11
CA THR A 111 -22.62 -18.27 -7.66
C THR A 111 -23.47 -18.15 -6.39
N LEU A 112 -23.97 -19.26 -5.83
CA LEU A 112 -24.81 -19.21 -4.62
C LEU A 112 -24.15 -18.37 -3.49
N PRO A 113 -24.93 -17.56 -2.75
CA PRO A 113 -24.40 -16.63 -1.77
C PRO A 113 -23.66 -17.35 -0.66
N THR A 114 -22.51 -16.81 -0.25
CA THR A 114 -21.75 -17.33 0.87
C THR A 114 -22.27 -16.70 2.16
N SER A 115 -22.86 -17.51 3.03
CA SER A 115 -23.26 -17.10 4.37
C SER A 115 -22.02 -17.01 5.27
N GLY A 116 -21.50 -15.82 5.48
CA GLY A 116 -20.43 -15.59 6.44
C GLY A 116 -20.21 -14.11 6.71
N ASP A 117 -20.35 -13.71 7.98
CA ASP A 117 -19.96 -12.39 8.45
C ASP A 117 -18.45 -12.35 8.72
N PRO A 118 -17.63 -11.58 7.98
CA PRO A 118 -16.18 -11.70 8.14
C PRO A 118 -15.57 -10.81 9.21
N PHE A 119 -16.33 -10.21 10.12
CA PHE A 119 -15.73 -9.30 11.09
C PHE A 119 -16.46 -9.23 12.44
N GLY A 120 -15.85 -9.83 13.46
CA GLY A 120 -16.17 -9.60 14.88
C GLY A 120 -15.58 -8.29 15.43
N ASP A 121 -15.63 -8.15 16.75
CA ASP A 121 -15.20 -6.99 17.54
C ASP A 121 -13.87 -6.36 17.09
N GLY A 122 -13.75 -5.03 17.17
CA GLY A 122 -12.53 -4.28 16.83
C GLY A 122 -12.58 -3.48 15.51
N ILE A 123 -13.78 -3.03 15.10
CA ILE A 123 -13.99 -2.14 13.96
C ILE A 123 -14.69 -0.86 14.41
N GLY A 124 -14.13 0.29 14.07
CA GLY A 124 -14.85 1.57 14.07
C GLY A 124 -15.37 1.90 12.68
N LYS A 125 -16.67 2.19 12.52
CA LYS A 125 -17.29 2.59 11.25
C LYS A 125 -18.00 3.94 11.40
N VAL A 126 -17.68 4.90 10.55
CA VAL A 126 -18.30 6.25 10.56
C VAL A 126 -18.35 6.79 9.14
N ALA A 127 -19.53 7.21 8.66
CA ALA A 127 -19.71 7.93 7.38
C ALA A 127 -18.93 7.31 6.19
N GLY A 128 -19.05 5.99 5.98
CA GLY A 128 -18.36 5.28 4.90
C GLY A 128 -16.87 4.97 5.15
N SER A 129 -16.28 5.47 6.24
CA SER A 129 -14.93 5.13 6.67
C SER A 129 -14.93 3.94 7.63
N SER A 130 -13.95 3.04 7.51
CA SER A 130 -13.72 1.95 8.45
C SER A 130 -12.27 1.92 8.95
N LEU A 131 -12.11 1.61 10.23
CA LEU A 131 -10.81 1.36 10.87
C LEU A 131 -10.85 0.00 11.55
N HIS A 132 -9.91 -0.86 11.19
CA HIS A 132 -9.76 -2.20 11.76
C HIS A 132 -8.48 -2.26 12.60
N ALA A 133 -8.59 -2.67 13.86
CA ALA A 133 -7.45 -2.80 14.78
C ALA A 133 -7.38 -4.16 15.50
N GLY A 134 -8.17 -5.15 15.09
CA GLY A 134 -8.24 -6.46 15.76
C GLY A 134 -7.09 -7.44 15.48
N VAL A 135 -6.00 -7.02 14.83
CA VAL A 135 -4.91 -7.91 14.42
C VAL A 135 -3.58 -7.45 15.01
N ALA A 136 -3.05 -8.23 15.97
CA ALA A 136 -1.77 -7.99 16.62
C ALA A 136 -0.84 -9.22 16.50
N ALA A 137 0.47 -9.01 16.58
CA ALA A 137 1.48 -10.08 16.61
C ALA A 137 2.44 -9.86 17.77
N ARG A 138 2.65 -10.90 18.58
CA ARG A 138 3.62 -10.88 19.69
C ARG A 138 5.06 -10.92 19.18
N ALA A 139 6.00 -10.55 20.04
CA ALA A 139 7.42 -10.45 19.69
C ALA A 139 8.04 -11.80 19.22
N ASP A 140 7.54 -12.91 19.73
CA ASP A 140 7.92 -14.29 19.41
C ASP A 140 7.18 -14.85 18.17
N GLU A 141 6.05 -14.26 17.76
CA GLU A 141 5.24 -14.70 16.62
C GLU A 141 5.82 -14.22 15.26
N ARG A 142 7.10 -14.51 14.98
CA ARG A 142 7.81 -14.04 13.77
C ARG A 142 7.11 -14.43 12.47
N LYS A 143 6.58 -15.64 12.37
CA LYS A 143 5.84 -16.12 11.19
C LYS A 143 4.56 -15.30 10.93
N LYS A 144 3.86 -14.88 11.99
CA LYS A 144 2.66 -14.05 11.91
C LYS A 144 3.01 -12.64 11.48
N LEU A 145 4.05 -12.05 12.08
CA LEU A 145 4.58 -10.74 11.67
C LEU A 145 4.98 -10.74 10.18
N GLU A 146 5.68 -11.78 9.73
CA GLU A 146 6.06 -11.95 8.33
C GLU A 146 4.84 -12.03 7.40
N ARG A 147 3.79 -12.77 7.80
CA ARG A 147 2.51 -12.83 7.07
C ARG A 147 1.83 -11.45 6.99
N LEU A 148 1.85 -10.66 8.06
CA LEU A 148 1.33 -9.29 8.05
C LEU A 148 2.12 -8.40 7.11
N CYS A 149 3.46 -8.44 7.18
CA CYS A 149 4.33 -7.69 6.28
C CYS A 149 4.04 -8.04 4.81
N ARG A 150 3.96 -9.33 4.46
CA ARG A 150 3.59 -9.79 3.11
C ARG A 150 2.22 -9.29 2.68
N TYR A 151 1.24 -9.30 3.59
CA TYR A 151 -0.10 -8.83 3.30
C TYR A 151 -0.12 -7.32 3.01
N ILE A 152 0.65 -6.52 3.75
CA ILE A 152 0.79 -5.07 3.54
C ILE A 152 1.48 -4.79 2.19
N SER A 153 2.52 -5.57 1.86
CA SER A 153 3.34 -5.37 0.65
C SER A 153 2.82 -6.12 -0.59
N ARG A 154 1.63 -6.72 -0.53
CA ARG A 154 1.11 -7.55 -1.63
C ARG A 154 0.87 -6.72 -2.91
N PRO A 155 1.11 -7.31 -4.10
CA PRO A 155 0.76 -6.67 -5.36
C PRO A 155 -0.77 -6.59 -5.55
N ALA A 156 -1.19 -5.72 -6.46
CA ALA A 156 -2.61 -5.55 -6.80
C ALA A 156 -3.20 -6.77 -7.53
N VAL A 157 -2.40 -7.38 -8.40
CA VAL A 157 -2.81 -8.47 -9.29
C VAL A 157 -2.22 -9.79 -8.80
N SER A 158 -2.93 -10.88 -9.08
CA SER A 158 -2.50 -12.24 -8.81
C SER A 158 -2.70 -13.04 -10.08
N GLU A 159 -1.63 -13.45 -10.74
CA GLU A 159 -1.67 -14.23 -11.99
C GLU A 159 -2.46 -15.53 -11.82
N LYS A 160 -2.33 -16.19 -10.66
CA LYS A 160 -3.11 -17.41 -10.32
C LYS A 160 -4.63 -17.22 -10.34
N ARG A 161 -5.11 -15.98 -10.23
CA ARG A 161 -6.53 -15.62 -10.25
C ARG A 161 -6.97 -15.05 -11.60
N LEU A 162 -6.06 -14.97 -12.57
CA LEU A 162 -6.29 -14.43 -13.90
C LEU A 162 -6.43 -15.56 -14.91
N SER A 163 -7.41 -15.47 -15.80
CA SER A 163 -7.58 -16.42 -16.90
C SER A 163 -8.31 -15.75 -18.07
N LEU A 164 -8.16 -16.29 -19.27
CA LEU A 164 -8.96 -15.88 -20.43
C LEU A 164 -10.19 -16.77 -20.57
N THR A 165 -11.31 -16.16 -20.96
CA THR A 165 -12.51 -16.88 -21.39
C THR A 165 -12.38 -17.31 -22.86
N ARG A 166 -13.25 -18.22 -23.31
CA ARG A 166 -13.28 -18.64 -24.73
C ARG A 166 -13.52 -17.46 -25.70
N GLY A 167 -14.24 -16.44 -25.26
CA GLY A 167 -14.51 -15.23 -26.05
C GLY A 167 -13.43 -14.15 -25.96
N GLY A 168 -12.25 -14.46 -25.41
CA GLY A 168 -11.14 -13.50 -25.30
C GLY A 168 -11.25 -12.50 -24.14
N ASN A 169 -12.36 -12.48 -23.40
CA ASN A 169 -12.50 -11.65 -22.21
C ASN A 169 -11.62 -12.14 -21.06
N VAL A 170 -11.18 -11.21 -20.22
CA VAL A 170 -10.34 -11.45 -19.05
C VAL A 170 -11.24 -11.79 -17.85
N ARG A 171 -11.07 -12.99 -17.30
CA ARG A 171 -11.73 -13.44 -16.08
C ARG A 171 -10.80 -13.32 -14.89
N TYR A 172 -11.22 -12.58 -13.87
CA TYR A 172 -10.49 -12.43 -12.63
C TYR A 172 -11.27 -12.99 -11.43
N GLN A 173 -10.67 -13.93 -10.71
CA GLN A 173 -11.27 -14.54 -9.53
C GLN A 173 -11.07 -13.65 -8.28
N LEU A 174 -12.16 -13.43 -7.54
CA LEU A 174 -12.12 -12.74 -6.27
C LEU A 174 -11.43 -13.62 -5.22
N LYS A 175 -10.61 -13.00 -4.36
CA LYS A 175 -9.94 -13.72 -3.26
C LYS A 175 -10.96 -14.32 -2.29
N THR A 176 -12.03 -13.58 -2.04
CA THR A 176 -13.14 -13.98 -1.18
C THR A 176 -14.41 -13.64 -1.95
N PRO A 177 -15.37 -14.57 -2.08
CA PRO A 177 -16.64 -14.28 -2.71
C PRO A 177 -17.34 -13.11 -2.00
N TYR A 178 -18.07 -12.31 -2.77
CA TYR A 178 -18.93 -11.28 -2.20
C TYR A 178 -20.17 -11.90 -1.56
N ARG A 179 -20.86 -11.11 -0.73
CA ARG A 179 -22.08 -11.53 -0.01
C ARG A 179 -23.21 -11.96 -0.96
N ASP A 180 -23.27 -11.35 -2.14
CA ASP A 180 -24.20 -11.71 -3.21
C ASP A 180 -23.77 -12.98 -3.97
N GLY A 181 -22.70 -13.64 -3.52
CA GLY A 181 -22.16 -14.85 -4.14
C GLY A 181 -21.29 -14.61 -5.38
N THR A 182 -21.00 -13.34 -5.72
CA THR A 182 -20.05 -13.03 -6.80
C THR A 182 -18.69 -13.64 -6.51
N THR A 183 -18.16 -14.42 -7.45
CA THR A 183 -16.83 -15.08 -7.34
C THR A 183 -15.84 -14.59 -8.36
N HIS A 184 -16.31 -14.10 -9.52
CA HIS A 184 -15.46 -13.64 -10.60
C HIS A 184 -15.98 -12.32 -11.16
N VAL A 185 -15.03 -11.56 -11.72
CA VAL A 185 -15.29 -10.35 -12.48
C VAL A 185 -14.77 -10.58 -13.90
N ILE A 186 -15.57 -10.21 -14.90
CA ILE A 186 -15.21 -10.36 -16.31
C ILE A 186 -14.99 -8.98 -16.91
N PHE A 187 -13.89 -8.84 -17.62
CA PHE A 187 -13.49 -7.60 -18.29
C PHE A 187 -13.30 -7.86 -19.78
N GLU A 188 -13.69 -6.91 -20.61
CA GLU A 188 -13.09 -6.80 -21.95
C GLU A 188 -11.59 -6.48 -21.80
N PRO A 189 -10.72 -6.93 -22.73
CA PRO A 189 -9.27 -6.72 -22.61
C PRO A 189 -8.87 -5.26 -22.39
N LEU A 190 -9.55 -4.33 -23.07
CA LEU A 190 -9.26 -2.90 -22.94
C LEU A 190 -9.72 -2.33 -21.58
N ASP A 191 -10.88 -2.76 -21.06
CA ASP A 191 -11.33 -2.37 -19.70
C ASP A 191 -10.37 -2.91 -18.64
N PHE A 192 -9.86 -4.12 -18.83
CA PHE A 192 -8.86 -4.69 -17.92
C PHE A 192 -7.58 -3.84 -17.88
N ILE A 193 -7.06 -3.43 -19.04
CA ILE A 193 -5.89 -2.55 -19.13
C ILE A 193 -6.18 -1.18 -18.48
N ALA A 194 -7.35 -0.60 -18.75
CA ALA A 194 -7.77 0.66 -18.13
C ALA A 194 -7.84 0.57 -16.60
N ARG A 195 -8.30 -0.57 -16.05
CA ARG A 195 -8.26 -0.84 -14.61
C ARG A 195 -6.85 -0.88 -14.08
N LEU A 196 -5.95 -1.61 -14.74
CA LEU A 196 -4.56 -1.67 -14.32
C LEU A 196 -3.91 -0.29 -14.33
N ALA A 197 -4.16 0.51 -15.37
CA ALA A 197 -3.67 1.88 -15.46
C ALA A 197 -4.13 2.74 -14.29
N ALA A 198 -5.41 2.66 -13.90
CA ALA A 198 -5.95 3.40 -12.75
C ALA A 198 -5.30 3.02 -11.39
N LEU A 199 -4.75 1.81 -11.28
CA LEU A 199 -4.07 1.33 -10.06
C LEU A 199 -2.62 1.82 -9.97
N VAL A 200 -2.01 2.24 -11.08
CA VAL A 200 -0.63 2.75 -11.11
C VAL A 200 -0.59 4.08 -10.33
N PRO A 201 0.28 4.20 -9.31
CA PRO A 201 0.43 5.47 -8.60
C PRO A 201 1.12 6.51 -9.49
N LYS A 202 0.85 7.80 -9.23
CA LYS A 202 1.60 8.89 -9.89
C LYS A 202 3.12 8.69 -9.69
N PRO A 203 3.95 9.04 -10.68
CA PRO A 203 5.40 8.95 -10.55
C PRO A 203 5.92 9.62 -9.28
N ARG A 204 6.99 9.08 -8.71
CA ARG A 204 7.68 9.63 -7.53
C ARG A 204 6.86 9.61 -6.22
N VAL A 205 5.72 8.92 -6.18
CA VAL A 205 4.92 8.76 -4.96
C VAL A 205 5.33 7.50 -4.19
N ASN A 206 5.85 7.68 -2.97
CA ASN A 206 6.16 6.57 -2.08
C ASN A 206 4.88 5.95 -1.47
N LEU A 207 4.59 4.69 -1.82
CA LEU A 207 3.47 3.93 -1.27
C LEU A 207 3.71 3.40 0.15
N THR A 208 4.97 3.17 0.50
CA THR A 208 5.40 2.76 1.83
C THR A 208 6.05 3.96 2.53
N ARG A 209 5.48 4.35 3.67
CA ARG A 209 5.98 5.45 4.48
C ARG A 209 6.34 4.92 5.86
N PHE A 210 7.48 5.34 6.38
CA PHE A 210 7.93 4.97 7.71
C PHE A 210 7.77 6.16 8.64
N HIS A 211 7.12 5.94 9.78
CA HIS A 211 6.86 6.97 10.79
C HIS A 211 7.27 6.49 12.18
N GLY A 212 7.37 7.43 13.12
CA GLY A 212 7.69 7.16 14.51
C GLY A 212 9.13 6.72 14.74
N VAL A 213 9.35 6.04 15.88
CA VAL A 213 10.69 5.72 16.38
C VAL A 213 11.50 4.80 15.46
N PHE A 214 10.85 3.99 14.63
CA PHE A 214 11.51 3.09 13.69
C PHE A 214 11.82 3.70 12.31
N ALA A 215 11.31 4.90 12.03
CA ALA A 215 11.56 5.56 10.75
C ALA A 215 13.07 5.76 10.53
N PRO A 216 13.61 5.59 9.30
CA PRO A 216 15.05 5.67 9.04
C PRO A 216 15.73 6.94 9.57
N ASN A 217 15.02 8.07 9.50
CA ASN A 217 15.51 9.39 9.91
C ASN A 217 15.21 9.75 11.38
N SER A 218 14.56 8.86 12.14
CA SER A 218 14.27 9.07 13.55
C SER A 218 15.56 9.12 14.37
N ARG A 219 15.67 10.15 15.22
CA ARG A 219 16.77 10.29 16.19
C ARG A 219 16.73 9.18 17.25
N HIS A 220 15.57 8.60 17.51
CA HIS A 220 15.40 7.55 18.52
C HIS A 220 15.63 6.13 17.97
N ARG A 221 15.75 5.95 16.65
CA ARG A 221 15.84 4.62 16.03
C ARG A 221 17.00 3.78 16.55
N ALA A 222 18.16 4.41 16.76
CA ALA A 222 19.34 3.71 17.25
C ALA A 222 19.19 3.28 18.73
N LEU A 223 18.38 3.99 19.51
CA LEU A 223 18.09 3.66 20.90
C LEU A 223 17.13 2.48 21.03
N VAL A 224 16.17 2.35 20.11
CA VAL A 224 15.08 1.36 20.21
C VAL A 224 15.24 0.12 19.33
N THR A 225 16.25 0.08 18.45
CA THR A 225 16.49 -1.08 17.57
C THR A 225 17.76 -1.82 17.96
N PRO A 226 17.76 -3.18 18.02
CA PRO A 226 18.94 -3.96 18.36
C PRO A 226 20.14 -3.69 17.45
N ALA A 227 19.87 -3.42 16.16
CA ALA A 227 20.91 -3.12 15.18
C ALA A 227 21.53 -1.71 15.33
N LYS A 228 21.03 -0.88 16.26
CA LYS A 228 21.46 0.51 16.49
C LYS A 228 21.56 1.35 15.21
N ARG A 229 20.66 1.10 14.25
CA ARG A 229 20.66 1.79 12.94
C ARG A 229 19.88 3.10 13.02
N GLY A 230 20.27 4.07 12.19
CA GLY A 230 19.56 5.35 12.03
C GLY A 230 20.34 6.56 12.50
N ARG A 231 19.74 7.74 12.35
CA ARG A 231 20.38 9.05 12.61
C ARG A 231 20.87 9.23 14.05
N GLY A 232 20.25 8.53 15.01
CA GLY A 232 20.64 8.57 16.42
C GLY A 232 21.89 7.78 16.80
N ASN A 233 22.49 7.03 15.87
CA ASN A 233 23.67 6.25 16.19
C ASN A 233 24.90 7.17 16.29
N LYS A 234 25.31 7.47 17.52
CA LYS A 234 26.52 8.26 17.82
C LYS A 234 27.82 7.49 17.56
N VAL A 235 27.75 6.17 17.36
CA VAL A 235 28.90 5.27 17.06
C VAL A 235 29.07 5.10 15.54
N ARG A 236 28.57 6.03 14.72
CA ARG A 236 29.26 6.25 13.45
C ARG A 236 30.64 6.77 13.82
N VAL A 237 31.61 5.85 13.91
CA VAL A 237 33.02 6.15 13.73
C VAL A 237 33.08 7.18 12.61
N ALA A 238 33.83 8.25 12.83
CA ALA A 238 34.10 9.22 11.79
C ALA A 238 34.75 8.47 10.61
N ASP A 239 33.94 7.94 9.70
CA ASP A 239 34.37 7.82 8.33
C ASP A 239 34.78 9.23 7.97
N GLU A 240 36.05 9.41 7.59
CA GLU A 240 36.50 10.63 6.95
C GLU A 240 35.41 11.08 5.98
N PRO A 241 35.05 12.38 5.96
CA PRO A 241 33.94 12.84 5.15
C PRO A 241 34.16 12.39 3.72
N ALA A 242 33.38 11.39 3.30
CA ALA A 242 33.53 10.78 1.99
C ALA A 242 33.58 11.90 0.95
N THR A 243 34.63 11.88 0.13
CA THR A 243 34.85 12.89 -0.91
C THR A 243 33.61 13.00 -1.79
N PRO A 244 33.35 14.14 -2.46
CA PRO A 244 32.25 14.25 -3.41
C PRO A 244 32.23 13.12 -4.45
N ALA A 245 33.40 12.57 -4.81
CA ALA A 245 33.55 11.39 -5.66
C ALA A 245 33.07 10.09 -4.98
N GLN A 246 33.45 9.83 -3.72
CA GLN A 246 32.97 8.67 -2.94
C GLN A 246 31.47 8.76 -2.61
N ARG A 247 30.91 9.96 -2.43
CA ARG A 247 29.46 10.17 -2.27
C ARG A 247 28.71 9.96 -3.59
N ARG A 248 29.32 10.28 -4.74
CA ARG A 248 28.80 10.03 -6.09
C ARG A 248 28.99 8.58 -6.54
N ALA A 249 29.98 7.87 -5.98
CA ALA A 249 30.12 6.42 -6.05
C ALA A 249 29.03 5.73 -5.22
N SER A 250 27.78 6.02 -5.58
CA SER A 250 26.63 5.27 -5.12
C SER A 250 26.82 3.80 -5.52
N MET A 251 26.23 2.87 -4.76
CA MET A 251 26.16 1.46 -5.16
C MET A 251 25.87 1.35 -6.66
N THR A 252 26.71 0.59 -7.37
CA THR A 252 26.50 0.31 -8.79
C THR A 252 25.10 -0.29 -8.99
N TRP A 253 24.55 -0.17 -10.19
CA TRP A 253 23.26 -0.79 -10.48
C TRP A 253 23.25 -2.29 -10.14
N ALA A 254 24.35 -3.00 -10.41
CA ALA A 254 24.56 -4.40 -10.02
C ALA A 254 24.53 -4.63 -8.50
N GLN A 255 25.25 -3.82 -7.73
CA GLN A 255 25.22 -3.87 -6.26
C GLN A 255 23.83 -3.57 -5.70
N ARG A 256 23.07 -2.69 -6.34
CA ARG A 256 21.67 -2.41 -5.97
C ARG A 256 20.76 -3.61 -6.27
N LEU A 257 20.92 -4.28 -7.41
CA LEU A 257 20.16 -5.50 -7.73
C LEU A 257 20.41 -6.60 -6.70
N LYS A 258 21.67 -6.86 -6.37
CA LYS A 258 22.04 -7.85 -5.34
C LYS A 258 21.44 -7.47 -3.97
N ARG A 259 21.53 -6.20 -3.59
CA ARG A 259 21.02 -5.72 -2.29
C ARG A 259 19.49 -5.74 -2.18
N VAL A 260 18.78 -5.37 -3.25
CA VAL A 260 17.32 -5.16 -3.22
C VAL A 260 16.56 -6.40 -3.65
N PHE A 261 17.04 -7.11 -4.67
CA PHE A 261 16.35 -8.24 -5.29
C PHE A 261 17.07 -9.57 -5.07
N ASN A 262 18.23 -9.57 -4.41
CA ASN A 262 19.09 -10.76 -4.25
C ASN A 262 19.49 -11.39 -5.60
N ILE A 263 19.62 -10.56 -6.64
CA ILE A 263 20.08 -10.97 -7.97
C ILE A 263 21.55 -10.58 -8.06
N ASP A 264 22.45 -11.55 -8.06
CA ASP A 264 23.87 -11.33 -8.28
C ASP A 264 24.20 -11.46 -9.76
N ILE A 265 24.56 -10.33 -10.39
CA ILE A 265 25.03 -10.27 -11.77
C ILE A 265 26.54 -9.97 -11.84
N GLU A 266 27.21 -9.85 -10.70
CA GLU A 266 28.66 -9.62 -10.62
C GLU A 266 29.43 -10.95 -10.62
N THR A 267 28.74 -12.08 -10.45
CA THR A 267 29.34 -13.42 -10.43
C THR A 267 28.69 -14.30 -11.49
N CYS A 268 29.50 -14.93 -12.34
CA CYS A 268 29.03 -15.88 -13.36
C CYS A 268 28.48 -17.15 -12.69
N SER A 269 27.26 -17.56 -13.03
CA SER A 269 26.65 -18.79 -12.50
C SER A 269 27.31 -20.07 -13.00
N GLY A 270 28.04 -20.03 -14.11
CA GLY A 270 28.74 -21.19 -14.67
C GLY A 270 30.15 -21.37 -14.12
N CYS A 271 30.99 -20.32 -14.20
CA CYS A 271 32.41 -20.40 -13.85
C CYS A 271 32.79 -19.71 -12.53
N GLY A 272 31.87 -18.99 -11.87
CA GLY A 272 32.16 -18.25 -10.64
C GLY A 272 33.04 -17.00 -10.81
N GLY A 273 33.43 -16.68 -12.05
CA GLY A 273 34.25 -15.51 -12.36
C GLY A 273 33.49 -14.19 -12.21
N ALA A 274 34.25 -13.09 -12.05
CA ALA A 274 33.69 -11.75 -11.98
C ALA A 274 33.12 -11.31 -13.35
N MET A 275 31.87 -10.87 -13.35
CA MET A 275 31.15 -10.38 -14.53
C MET A 275 31.19 -8.85 -14.58
N LYS A 276 31.28 -8.28 -15.79
CA LYS A 276 31.22 -6.83 -16.02
C LYS A 276 30.11 -6.50 -17.02
N VAL A 277 29.35 -5.45 -16.76
CA VAL A 277 28.34 -4.94 -17.70
C VAL A 277 29.06 -4.31 -18.90
N ILE A 278 28.77 -4.80 -20.10
CA ILE A 278 29.38 -4.33 -21.35
C ILE A 278 28.45 -3.46 -22.21
N ALA A 279 27.13 -3.64 -22.08
CA ALA A 279 26.11 -2.86 -22.79
C ALA A 279 24.77 -2.91 -22.04
N CYS A 280 23.95 -1.88 -22.23
CA CYS A 280 22.52 -1.89 -21.89
C CYS A 280 21.77 -1.79 -23.21
N ILE A 281 20.93 -2.79 -23.50
CA ILE A 281 20.10 -2.81 -24.72
C ILE A 281 18.75 -2.23 -24.33
N GLU A 282 18.43 -1.06 -24.86
CA GLU A 282 17.11 -0.42 -24.74
C GLU A 282 16.34 -0.72 -26.04
N ASP A 283 15.03 -0.97 -25.95
CA ASP A 283 14.19 -1.15 -27.14
C ASP A 283 14.24 0.11 -28.02
N PRO A 284 14.20 -0.01 -29.36
CA PRO A 284 14.35 1.12 -30.29
C PRO A 284 13.21 2.15 -30.20
#